data_AF-A0A0F5LDB8-F1
#
_entry.id   AF-A0A0F5LDB8-F1
#
_cell.length_a   1.000
_cell.length_b   1.000
_cell.length_c   1.000
_cell.angle_alpha   90.00
_cell.angle_beta   90.00
_cell.angle_gamma   90.00
#
_symmetry.space_group_name_H-M   'P 1'
#
loop_
_entity.id
_entity.type
_entity.pdbx_description
1 polymer ?
#
loop_
_entity_poly.entity_id
_entity_poly.type
_entity_poly.pdbx_seq_one_letter_code
_entity_poly.pdbx_strand_id
1 'polypeptide(L)'
;MTDQIEEPAGGEAPAMIKADLLTSLVFIVLSASMLYGSWTMDRLANRRINPMTVPGLVPGLLSLALLICAIALMVRSVRTPSVGGWLDLGAAVTSQAARRAGMVLFLALVYTLGLVGLVPFWLATGIFVLAFILVFEVWLAAPRRTLRQSLPWAIGLAVATAAIVTFVFERAFLVRLP
;
A
#
# COMPACT_ATOMS: atom_id res chain seq x y z
N MET A 1 28.16 -19.55 -38.68
CA MET A 1 29.03 -19.91 -37.54
C MET A 1 28.95 -18.75 -36.55
N THR A 2 27.75 -18.54 -36.00
CA THR A 2 27.28 -19.06 -34.69
C THR A 2 27.72 -18.13 -33.57
N ASP A 3 26.84 -17.20 -33.20
CA ASP A 3 26.48 -17.05 -31.80
C ASP A 3 25.04 -16.51 -31.71
N GLN A 4 24.09 -17.43 -31.68
CA GLN A 4 22.73 -17.17 -31.27
C GLN A 4 22.80 -16.93 -29.76
N ILE A 5 22.57 -15.69 -29.32
CA ILE A 5 22.30 -15.41 -27.92
C ILE A 5 20.98 -16.11 -27.62
N GLU A 6 21.09 -17.32 -27.08
CA GLU A 6 19.98 -18.10 -26.58
C GLU A 6 19.37 -17.30 -25.42
N GLU A 7 18.26 -16.59 -25.70
CA GLU A 7 17.38 -16.06 -24.65
C GLU A 7 17.03 -17.23 -23.72
N PRO A 8 17.39 -17.18 -22.42
CA PRO A 8 16.97 -18.24 -21.52
C PRO A 8 15.44 -18.18 -21.44
N ALA A 9 14.82 -19.28 -21.89
CA ALA A 9 13.39 -19.52 -21.83
C ALA A 9 12.81 -19.05 -20.48
N GLY A 10 11.73 -18.27 -20.56
CA GLY A 10 11.10 -17.55 -19.45
C GLY A 10 10.52 -18.42 -18.33
N GLY A 11 11.39 -19.05 -17.54
CA GLY A 11 11.10 -19.49 -16.19
C GLY A 11 11.30 -18.32 -15.24
N GLU A 12 10.24 -17.90 -14.53
CA GLU A 12 10.39 -16.97 -13.41
C GLU A 12 11.49 -17.46 -12.47
N ALA A 13 12.40 -16.56 -12.09
CA ALA A 13 13.51 -16.91 -11.22
C ALA A 13 12.96 -17.60 -9.95
N PRO A 14 13.54 -18.74 -9.50
CA PRO A 14 13.07 -19.49 -8.32
C PRO A 14 12.87 -18.64 -7.06
N ALA A 15 13.66 -17.56 -6.94
CA ALA A 15 13.59 -16.54 -5.89
C ALA A 15 12.23 -15.81 -5.85
N MET A 16 11.68 -15.46 -7.02
CA MET A 16 10.41 -14.72 -7.14
C MET A 16 9.24 -15.56 -6.66
N ILE A 17 9.23 -16.85 -6.96
CA ILE A 17 8.14 -17.77 -6.60
C ILE A 17 7.97 -17.86 -5.07
N LYS A 18 9.07 -17.95 -4.31
CA LYS A 18 9.01 -17.99 -2.84
C LYS A 18 8.62 -16.63 -2.23
N ALA A 19 9.06 -15.52 -2.83
CA ALA A 19 8.66 -14.19 -2.40
C ALA A 19 7.15 -13.97 -2.60
N ASP A 20 6.60 -14.49 -3.69
CA ASP A 20 5.15 -14.50 -3.97
C ASP A 20 4.38 -15.36 -2.96
N LEU A 21 4.97 -16.47 -2.48
CA LEU A 21 4.37 -17.28 -1.41
C LEU A 21 4.27 -16.49 -0.10
N LEU A 22 5.35 -15.82 0.31
CA LEU A 22 5.33 -15.00 1.52
C LEU A 22 4.35 -13.82 1.39
N THR A 23 4.35 -13.17 0.23
CA THR A 23 3.45 -12.03 -0.06
C THR A 23 1.99 -12.47 -0.03
N SER A 24 1.66 -13.60 -0.67
CA SER A 24 0.31 -14.15 -0.64
C SER A 24 -0.12 -14.56 0.77
N LEU A 25 0.77 -15.14 1.57
CA LEU A 25 0.48 -15.46 2.98
C LEU A 25 0.15 -14.19 3.79
N VAL A 26 0.97 -13.13 3.67
CA VAL A 26 0.72 -11.85 4.34
C VAL A 26 -0.61 -11.26 3.90
N PHE A 27 -0.92 -11.27 2.59
CA PHE A 27 -2.18 -10.75 2.07
C PHE A 27 -3.39 -11.58 2.48
N ILE A 28 -3.28 -12.90 2.63
CA ILE A 28 -4.35 -13.74 3.18
C ILE A 28 -4.66 -13.31 4.62
N VAL A 29 -3.64 -13.19 5.48
CA VAL A 29 -3.84 -12.79 6.89
C VAL A 29 -4.42 -11.38 6.98
N LEU A 30 -3.88 -10.43 6.20
CA LEU A 30 -4.35 -9.05 6.17
C LEU A 30 -5.81 -8.95 5.68
N SER A 31 -6.13 -9.59 4.56
CA SER A 31 -7.47 -9.56 3.98
C SER A 31 -8.50 -10.24 4.88
N ALA A 32 -8.17 -11.38 5.49
CA ALA A 32 -9.03 -12.03 6.48
C ALA A 32 -9.30 -11.12 7.69
N SER A 33 -8.27 -10.42 8.17
CA SER A 33 -8.41 -9.46 9.28
C SER A 33 -9.31 -8.28 8.92
N MET A 34 -9.15 -7.72 7.72
CA MET A 34 -10.01 -6.64 7.22
C MET A 34 -11.45 -7.09 6.99
N LEU A 35 -11.65 -8.31 6.47
CA LEU A 35 -12.96 -8.90 6.25
C LEU A 35 -13.68 -9.14 7.59
N TYR A 36 -12.94 -9.61 8.59
CA TYR A 36 -13.45 -9.73 9.95
C TYR A 36 -13.85 -8.37 10.52
N GLY A 37 -12.99 -7.35 10.40
CA GLY A 37 -13.30 -5.98 10.84
C GLY A 37 -14.56 -5.42 10.16
N SER A 38 -14.68 -5.60 8.85
CA SER A 38 -15.88 -5.24 8.07
C SER A 38 -17.13 -5.99 8.56
N TRP A 39 -17.02 -7.29 8.86
CA TRP A 39 -18.13 -8.11 9.33
C TRP A 39 -18.64 -7.67 10.70
N THR A 40 -17.74 -7.26 11.59
CA THR A 40 -18.08 -6.80 12.94
C THR A 40 -18.70 -5.40 13.00
N MET A 41 -18.69 -4.64 11.90
CA MET A 41 -19.30 -3.31 11.87
C MET A 41 -20.83 -3.39 11.94
N ASP A 42 -21.40 -2.54 12.79
CA ASP A 42 -22.86 -2.45 12.96
C ASP A 42 -23.55 -2.09 11.64
N ARG A 43 -24.57 -2.90 11.29
CA ARG A 43 -25.29 -2.75 10.02
C ARG A 43 -26.30 -1.60 10.02
N LEU A 44 -26.30 -0.76 11.06
CA LEU A 44 -27.21 0.37 11.28
C LEU A 44 -28.69 0.08 10.92
N ALA A 45 -29.10 -1.19 10.94
CA ALA A 45 -30.40 -1.67 10.43
C ALA A 45 -31.56 -1.07 11.24
N ASN A 46 -31.31 -0.81 12.53
CA ASN A 46 -32.25 -0.15 13.43
C ASN A 46 -32.51 1.34 13.09
N ARG A 47 -31.73 1.94 12.19
CA ARG A 47 -31.89 3.34 11.74
C ARG A 47 -32.66 3.48 10.41
N ARG A 48 -33.24 2.40 9.87
CA ARG A 48 -33.93 2.35 8.55
C ARG A 48 -33.08 2.91 7.38
N ILE A 49 -31.76 2.75 7.48
CA ILE A 49 -30.82 3.20 6.44
C ILE A 49 -30.75 2.14 5.34
N ASN A 50 -30.56 2.56 4.09
CA ASN A 50 -30.50 1.67 2.94
C ASN A 50 -29.33 0.66 3.10
N PRO A 51 -29.55 -0.66 2.92
CA PRO A 51 -28.52 -1.69 3.10
C PRO A 51 -27.25 -1.49 2.27
N MET A 52 -27.32 -0.75 1.16
CA MET A 52 -26.17 -0.44 0.31
C MET A 52 -25.23 0.62 0.90
N THR A 53 -25.59 1.23 2.02
CA THR A 53 -24.80 2.28 2.68
C THR A 53 -24.19 1.83 4.01
N VAL A 54 -24.17 0.51 4.25
CA VAL A 54 -23.54 -0.07 5.44
C VAL A 54 -22.03 0.21 5.42
N PRO A 55 -21.45 0.75 6.50
CA PRO A 55 -20.04 1.19 6.52
C PRO A 55 -19.04 0.08 6.20
N GLY A 56 -19.37 -1.17 6.53
CA GLY A 56 -18.53 -2.34 6.26
C GLY A 56 -18.57 -2.85 4.81
N LEU A 57 -19.51 -2.42 3.96
CA LEU A 57 -19.76 -3.07 2.66
C LEU A 57 -18.57 -2.93 1.70
N VAL A 58 -18.11 -1.70 1.46
CA VAL A 58 -16.98 -1.42 0.56
C VAL A 58 -15.67 -2.06 1.05
N PRO A 59 -15.23 -1.87 2.32
CA PRO A 59 -14.02 -2.52 2.79
C PRO A 59 -14.13 -4.05 2.78
N GLY A 60 -15.33 -4.60 3.07
CA GLY A 60 -15.61 -6.02 2.99
C GLY A 60 -15.43 -6.57 1.58
N LEU A 61 -16.02 -5.94 0.57
CA LEU A 61 -15.92 -6.36 -0.82
C LEU A 61 -14.46 -6.34 -1.32
N LEU A 62 -13.73 -5.25 -1.03
CA LEU A 62 -12.32 -5.13 -1.41
C LEU A 62 -11.45 -6.17 -0.71
N SER A 63 -11.68 -6.42 0.58
CA SER A 63 -10.96 -7.46 1.32
C SER A 63 -11.23 -8.86 0.80
N LEU A 64 -12.48 -9.16 0.40
CA LEU A 64 -12.83 -10.45 -0.21
C LEU A 64 -12.14 -10.64 -1.56
N ALA A 65 -12.17 -9.61 -2.43
CA ALA A 65 -11.48 -9.66 -3.71
C ALA A 65 -9.97 -9.87 -3.53
N LEU A 66 -9.35 -9.15 -2.58
CA LEU A 66 -7.94 -9.31 -2.26
C LEU A 66 -7.62 -10.71 -1.72
N LEU A 67 -8.48 -11.28 -0.87
CA LEU A 67 -8.33 -12.65 -0.36
C LEU A 67 -8.35 -13.67 -1.51
N ILE A 68 -9.28 -13.53 -2.46
CA ILE A 68 -9.36 -14.40 -3.64
C ILE A 68 -8.07 -14.30 -4.46
N CYS A 69 -7.60 -13.09 -4.75
CA CYS A 69 -6.35 -12.87 -5.48
C CYS A 69 -5.15 -13.47 -4.73
N ALA A 70 -5.07 -13.30 -3.42
CA ALA A 70 -3.98 -13.84 -2.60
C ALA A 70 -3.98 -15.37 -2.58
N ILE A 71 -5.16 -16.01 -2.49
CA ILE A 71 -5.30 -17.46 -2.60
C ILE A 71 -4.87 -17.93 -4.00
N ALA A 72 -5.29 -17.24 -5.07
CA ALA A 72 -4.87 -17.59 -6.43
C ALA A 72 -3.34 -17.50 -6.61
N LEU A 73 -2.71 -16.46 -6.07
CA LEU A 73 -1.25 -16.31 -6.05
C LEU A 73 -0.57 -17.42 -5.24
N MET A 74 -1.10 -17.79 -4.08
CA MET A 74 -0.58 -18.88 -3.26
C MET A 74 -0.67 -20.23 -3.99
N VAL A 75 -1.81 -20.54 -4.61
CA VAL A 75 -1.99 -21.77 -5.40
C VAL A 75 -1.01 -21.82 -6.57
N ARG A 76 -0.83 -20.70 -7.28
CA ARG A 76 0.17 -20.60 -8.36
C ARG A 76 1.59 -20.83 -7.85
N SER A 77 1.96 -20.18 -6.74
CA SER A 77 3.31 -20.28 -6.16
C SER A 77 3.63 -21.71 -5.68
N VAL A 78 2.67 -22.41 -5.07
CA VAL A 78 2.85 -23.81 -4.63
C VAL A 78 2.94 -24.79 -5.81
N ARG A 79 2.22 -24.51 -6.91
CA ARG A 79 2.24 -25.38 -8.10
C ARG A 79 3.51 -25.26 -8.93
N THR A 80 4.26 -24.17 -8.80
CA THR A 80 5.52 -23.97 -9.53
C THR A 80 6.70 -24.38 -8.64
N PRO A 81 7.41 -25.49 -8.96
CA PRO A 81 8.57 -25.91 -8.18
C PRO A 81 9.69 -24.87 -8.30
N SER A 82 10.20 -24.37 -7.17
CA SER A 82 11.35 -23.45 -7.15
C SER A 82 12.58 -24.13 -6.55
N VAL A 83 13.65 -24.22 -7.36
CA VAL A 83 14.98 -24.68 -6.92
C VAL A 83 15.78 -23.46 -6.42
N GLY A 84 15.28 -22.78 -5.39
CA GLY A 84 15.92 -21.62 -4.78
C GLY A 84 15.86 -21.74 -3.26
N GLY A 85 16.91 -21.33 -2.54
CA GLY A 85 17.04 -21.53 -1.09
C GLY A 85 16.27 -20.50 -0.25
N TRP A 86 16.46 -20.52 1.08
CA TRP A 86 16.03 -19.43 1.98
C TRP A 86 16.87 -18.15 1.78
N LEU A 87 18.05 -18.26 1.18
CA LEU A 87 18.94 -17.14 0.86
C LEU A 87 18.33 -16.21 -0.20
N ASP A 88 17.69 -16.79 -1.23
CA ASP A 88 17.05 -16.07 -2.33
C ASP A 88 15.81 -15.29 -1.88
N LEU A 89 15.10 -15.80 -0.87
CA LEU A 89 14.02 -15.09 -0.18
C LEU A 89 14.53 -13.82 0.50
N GLY A 90 15.67 -13.90 1.21
CA GLY A 90 16.30 -12.75 1.84
C GLY A 90 16.67 -11.67 0.82
N ALA A 91 17.19 -12.06 -0.33
CA ALA A 91 17.50 -11.14 -1.43
C ALA A 91 16.24 -10.48 -2.03
N ALA A 92 15.15 -11.23 -2.22
CA ALA A 92 13.90 -10.69 -2.73
C ALA A 92 13.23 -9.70 -1.77
N VAL A 93 13.24 -9.99 -0.46
CA VAL A 93 12.67 -9.13 0.60
C VAL A 93 13.52 -7.88 0.82
N THR A 94 14.83 -7.93 0.57
CA THR A 94 15.73 -6.76 0.66
C THR A 94 15.82 -5.97 -0.63
N SER A 95 15.07 -6.36 -1.67
CA SER A 95 15.04 -5.66 -2.95
C SER A 95 14.62 -4.19 -2.82
N GLN A 96 15.05 -3.36 -3.76
CA GLN A 96 14.68 -1.95 -3.78
C GLN A 96 13.15 -1.76 -3.88
N ALA A 97 12.45 -2.66 -4.56
CA ALA A 97 11.00 -2.67 -4.65
C ALA A 97 10.34 -2.95 -3.29
N ALA A 98 10.80 -3.98 -2.58
CA ALA A 98 10.32 -4.30 -1.24
C ALA A 98 10.58 -3.16 -0.25
N ARG A 99 11.76 -2.51 -0.31
CA ARG A 99 12.06 -1.33 0.51
C ARG A 99 11.13 -0.14 0.21
N ARG A 100 10.81 0.10 -1.07
CA ARG A 100 9.85 1.14 -1.48
C ARG A 100 8.46 0.84 -0.94
N ALA A 101 7.97 -0.39 -1.14
CA ALA A 101 6.66 -0.82 -0.64
C ALA A 101 6.58 -0.71 0.90
N GLY A 102 7.62 -1.17 1.61
CA GLY A 102 7.72 -1.06 3.06
C GLY A 102 7.71 0.39 3.54
N MET A 103 8.38 1.31 2.85
CA MET A 103 8.33 2.74 3.16
C MET A 103 6.95 3.35 2.90
N VAL A 104 6.26 3.00 1.81
CA VAL A 104 4.86 3.44 1.60
C VAL A 104 4.00 2.98 2.76
N LEU A 105 4.07 1.69 3.11
CA LEU A 105 3.27 1.10 4.18
C LEU A 105 3.55 1.79 5.52
N PHE A 106 4.82 1.96 5.87
CA PHE A 106 5.22 2.62 7.11
C PHE A 106 4.69 4.05 7.19
N LEU A 107 4.89 4.84 6.13
CA LEU A 107 4.45 6.24 6.12
C LEU A 107 2.92 6.36 6.18
N ALA A 108 2.21 5.46 5.49
CA ALA A 108 0.75 5.39 5.53
C ALA A 108 0.25 5.05 6.94
N LEU A 109 0.87 4.09 7.63
CA LEU A 109 0.51 3.73 9.01
C LEU A 109 0.80 4.85 9.99
N VAL A 110 1.94 5.53 9.88
CA VAL A 110 2.26 6.71 10.71
C VAL A 110 1.23 7.81 10.52
N TYR A 111 0.79 8.03 9.29
CA TYR A 111 -0.25 9.00 8.99
C TYR A 111 -1.60 8.62 9.61
N THR A 112 -2.11 7.42 9.31
CA THR A 112 -3.47 7.02 9.69
C THR A 112 -3.63 6.65 11.16
N LEU A 113 -2.64 5.98 11.76
CA LEU A 113 -2.71 5.53 13.16
C LEU A 113 -2.07 6.52 14.14
N GLY A 114 -1.12 7.33 13.68
CA GLY A 114 -0.38 8.28 14.51
C GLY A 114 -0.90 9.70 14.37
N LEU A 115 -0.81 10.30 13.18
CA LEU A 115 -1.08 11.72 12.98
C LEU A 115 -2.57 12.06 13.05
N VAL A 116 -3.42 11.27 12.38
CA VAL A 116 -4.86 11.54 12.30
C VAL A 116 -5.48 11.41 13.70
N GLY A 117 -5.99 12.52 14.22
CA GLY A 117 -6.61 12.61 15.56
C GLY A 117 -5.68 13.17 16.65
N LEU A 118 -4.37 13.27 16.41
CA LEU A 118 -3.42 13.92 17.34
C LEU A 118 -3.10 15.37 16.96
N VAL A 119 -3.07 15.67 15.66
CA VAL A 119 -2.81 17.02 15.14
C VAL A 119 -3.94 17.44 14.19
N PRO A 120 -4.11 18.75 13.91
CA PRO A 120 -5.13 19.23 12.98
C PRO A 120 -5.01 18.54 11.62
N PHE A 121 -6.13 18.16 11.03
CA PHE A 121 -6.15 17.34 9.80
C PHE A 121 -5.34 17.93 8.64
N TRP A 122 -5.41 19.26 8.45
CA TRP A 122 -4.65 19.95 7.40
C TRP A 122 -3.14 19.79 7.60
N LEU A 123 -2.68 19.83 8.86
CA LEU A 123 -1.28 19.68 9.22
C LEU A 123 -0.84 18.22 9.07
N ALA A 124 -1.66 17.27 9.51
CA ALA A 124 -1.40 15.85 9.32
C ALA A 124 -1.19 15.51 7.84
N THR A 125 -2.11 15.97 6.98
CA THR A 125 -2.07 15.74 5.53
C THR A 125 -0.85 16.41 4.91
N GLY A 126 -0.55 17.65 5.28
CA GLY A 126 0.61 18.38 4.80
C GLY A 126 1.93 17.70 5.17
N ILE A 127 2.08 17.29 6.43
CA ILE A 127 3.28 16.57 6.90
C ILE A 127 3.43 15.25 6.16
N PHE A 128 2.35 14.48 6.01
CA PHE A 128 2.39 13.20 5.30
C PHE A 128 2.82 13.36 3.84
N VAL A 129 2.20 14.27 3.08
CA VAL A 129 2.52 14.50 1.67
C VAL A 129 3.96 15.01 1.51
N LEU A 130 4.38 15.95 2.36
CA LEU A 130 5.76 16.47 2.35
C LEU A 130 6.77 15.34 2.62
N ALA A 131 6.55 14.56 3.68
CA ALA A 131 7.41 13.44 4.04
C ALA A 131 7.44 12.39 2.93
N PHE A 132 6.29 12.10 2.31
CA PHE A 132 6.18 11.14 1.21
C PHE A 132 7.04 11.58 0.02
N ILE A 133 6.88 12.82 -0.43
CA ILE A 133 7.66 13.36 -1.55
C ILE A 133 9.15 13.32 -1.21
N LEU A 134 9.56 13.80 -0.03
CA LEU A 134 10.99 13.85 0.34
C LEU A 134 11.61 12.44 0.45
N VAL A 135 10.91 11.47 1.05
CA VAL A 135 11.41 10.09 1.15
C VAL A 135 11.58 9.48 -0.24
N PHE A 136 10.60 9.65 -1.12
CA PHE A 136 10.66 9.04 -2.45
C PHE A 136 11.57 9.77 -3.43
N GLU A 137 11.72 11.09 -3.33
CA GLU A 137 12.50 11.90 -4.27
C GLU A 137 13.98 12.05 -3.86
N VAL A 138 14.28 12.02 -2.56
CA VAL A 138 15.64 12.23 -2.05
C VAL A 138 16.30 10.89 -1.64
N TRP A 139 15.56 10.00 -0.98
CA TRP A 139 16.14 8.77 -0.41
C TRP A 139 15.96 7.54 -1.32
N LEU A 140 14.76 7.36 -1.85
CA LEU A 140 14.37 6.15 -2.61
C LEU A 140 14.42 6.33 -4.14
N ALA A 141 14.71 7.53 -4.63
CA ALA A 141 14.87 7.82 -6.06
C ALA A 141 16.21 7.30 -6.61
N ALA A 142 16.20 6.94 -7.89
CA ALA A 142 17.40 6.65 -8.67
C ALA A 142 17.20 7.30 -10.06
N PRO A 143 17.92 8.40 -10.39
CA PRO A 143 18.90 9.15 -9.59
C PRO A 143 18.26 9.94 -8.42
N ARG A 144 19.02 10.14 -7.35
CA ARG A 144 18.58 10.90 -6.17
C ARG A 144 18.62 12.40 -6.46
N ARG A 145 17.56 13.12 -6.10
CA ARG A 145 17.57 14.59 -6.13
C ARG A 145 18.08 15.17 -4.82
N THR A 146 18.66 16.36 -4.92
CA THR A 146 19.16 17.09 -3.73
C THR A 146 17.98 17.68 -2.97
N LEU A 147 18.02 17.63 -1.63
CA LEU A 147 16.98 18.22 -0.75
C LEU A 147 16.61 19.64 -1.17
N ARG A 148 17.59 20.50 -1.46
CA ARG A 148 17.36 21.90 -1.86
C ARG A 148 16.57 22.06 -3.17
N GLN A 149 16.66 21.09 -4.08
CA GLN A 149 15.94 21.13 -5.36
C GLN A 149 14.50 20.64 -5.21
N SER A 150 14.28 19.60 -4.40
CA SER A 150 12.95 19.01 -4.21
C SER A 150 12.09 19.75 -3.18
N LEU A 151 12.71 20.40 -2.19
CA LEU A 151 12.01 21.08 -1.10
C LEU A 151 10.96 22.13 -1.54
N PRO A 152 11.25 23.09 -2.44
CA PRO A 152 10.25 24.12 -2.79
C PRO A 152 9.02 23.50 -3.48
N TRP A 153 9.22 22.53 -4.38
CA TRP A 153 8.14 21.84 -5.05
C TRP A 153 7.35 20.94 -4.10
N ALA A 154 8.04 20.21 -3.23
CA ALA A 154 7.43 19.35 -2.22
C ALA A 154 6.56 20.15 -1.24
N ILE A 155 7.03 21.32 -0.79
CA ILE A 155 6.23 22.24 0.05
C ILE A 155 5.01 22.73 -0.71
N GLY A 156 5.18 23.16 -1.97
CA GLY A 156 4.08 23.63 -2.81
C GLY A 156 2.99 22.56 -2.98
N LEU A 157 3.38 21.33 -3.32
CA LEU A 157 2.45 20.21 -3.42
C LEU A 157 1.81 19.85 -2.08
N ALA A 158 2.58 19.78 -1.00
CA ALA A 158 2.06 19.45 0.32
C ALA A 158 1.01 20.46 0.80
N VAL A 159 1.28 21.75 0.63
CA VAL A 159 0.33 22.83 0.99
C VAL A 159 -0.90 22.78 0.10
N ALA A 160 -0.72 22.65 -1.22
CA ALA A 160 -1.83 22.57 -2.17
C ALA A 160 -2.72 21.36 -1.89
N THR A 161 -2.13 20.17 -1.72
CA THR A 161 -2.87 18.95 -1.39
C THR A 161 -3.58 19.07 -0.05
N ALA A 162 -2.91 19.56 1.00
CA ALA A 162 -3.53 19.75 2.30
C ALA A 162 -4.73 20.71 2.24
N ALA A 163 -4.59 21.84 1.54
CA ALA A 163 -5.66 22.83 1.39
C ALA A 163 -6.84 22.27 0.58
N ILE A 164 -6.58 21.65 -0.59
CA ILE A 164 -7.62 21.09 -1.45
C ILE A 164 -8.37 19.98 -0.72
N VAL A 165 -7.66 19.04 -0.11
CA VAL A 165 -8.28 17.91 0.60
C VAL A 165 -9.12 18.43 1.76
N THR A 166 -8.58 19.31 2.60
CA THR A 166 -9.32 19.91 3.72
C THR A 166 -10.58 20.62 3.24
N PHE A 167 -10.48 21.43 2.18
CA PHE A 167 -11.63 22.14 1.61
C PHE A 167 -12.70 21.18 1.08
N VAL A 168 -12.30 20.12 0.38
CA VAL A 168 -13.24 19.09 -0.12
C VAL A 168 -13.95 18.41 1.04
N PHE A 169 -13.23 18.02 2.11
CA PHE A 169 -13.85 17.40 3.27
C PHE A 169 -14.81 18.34 4.01
N GLU A 170 -14.42 19.59 4.24
CA GLU A 170 -15.26 20.57 4.94
C GLU A 170 -16.44 21.06 4.11
N ARG A 171 -16.26 21.27 2.79
CA ARG A 171 -17.25 21.94 1.93
C ARG A 171 -18.04 21.01 1.05
N ALA A 172 -17.42 19.96 0.50
CA ALA A 172 -18.12 19.00 -0.34
C ALA A 172 -18.73 17.87 0.51
N PHE A 173 -17.99 17.36 1.50
CA PHE A 173 -18.45 16.28 2.37
C PHE A 173 -19.06 16.75 3.70
N LEU A 174 -18.96 18.04 4.03
CA LEU A 174 -19.49 18.64 5.27
C LEU A 174 -19.02 17.91 6.54
N VAL A 175 -17.81 17.36 6.50
CA VAL A 175 -17.19 16.63 7.61
C VAL A 175 -16.49 17.64 8.52
N ARG A 176 -16.74 17.54 9.83
CA ARG A 176 -15.98 18.29 10.84
C ARG A 176 -14.65 17.59 11.06
N LEU A 177 -13.57 18.21 10.62
CA LEU A 177 -12.22 17.70 10.79
C LEU A 177 -11.69 18.10 12.19
N PRO A 178 -10.95 17.21 12.87
CA PRO A 178 -10.25 17.53 14.11
C PRO A 178 -9.04 18.46 13.88
#